data_AF-A0A957V3G0-F1
#
_entry.id   AF-A0A957V3G0-F1
#
_cell.length_a   1.000
_cell.length_b   1.000
_cell.length_c   1.000
_cell.angle_alpha   90.00
_cell.angle_beta   90.00
_cell.angle_gamma   90.00
#
_symmetry.space_group_name_H-M   'P 1'
#
loop_
_entity.id
_entity.type
_entity.pdbx_description
1 polymer ?
#
loop_
_entity_poly.entity_id
_entity_poly.type
_entity_poly.pdbx_seq_one_letter_code
_entity_poly.pdbx_strand_id
1 'polypeptide(L)'
;MSHDLPAAEPGWVHGHSHDPNPEPPPGDATIAAHLPGGATEQLAVATLRALHYREIGDCYIVSTGHGTSGPFVFGGVTLADLLAHLLPGAGWQLVDVVSGDGFGTRLTPADLAEAPAGRPPLLAYMLDGAEMTRQAGLVRLVVPAETDDALKQVKWIARLEIR
;
A
#
# COMPACT_ATOMS: atom_id res chain seq x y z
N MET A 1 23.43 5.49 -27.80
CA MET A 1 21.98 5.22 -27.99
C MET A 1 21.67 3.95 -27.19
N SER A 2 21.63 4.05 -25.87
CA SER A 2 21.25 2.92 -25.02
C SER A 2 19.75 2.74 -25.14
N HIS A 3 19.32 1.60 -25.67
CA HIS A 3 17.92 1.19 -25.62
C HIS A 3 17.62 0.85 -24.16
N ASP A 4 16.90 1.74 -23.48
CA ASP A 4 16.20 1.40 -22.26
C ASP A 4 15.15 0.36 -22.64
N LEU A 5 15.43 -0.91 -22.34
CA LEU A 5 14.40 -1.94 -22.42
C LEU A 5 13.37 -1.57 -21.34
N PRO A 6 12.07 -1.45 -21.68
CA PRO A 6 11.06 -1.26 -20.66
C PRO A 6 11.18 -2.43 -19.67
N ALA A 7 11.42 -2.10 -18.40
CA ALA A 7 11.46 -3.09 -17.33
C ALA A 7 10.19 -3.94 -17.45
N ALA A 8 10.36 -5.26 -17.68
CA ALA A 8 9.25 -6.18 -17.84
C ALA A 8 8.28 -6.01 -16.67
N GLU A 9 6.98 -5.91 -16.97
CA GLU A 9 5.98 -5.73 -15.92
C GLU A 9 6.03 -6.92 -14.94
N PRO A 10 6.06 -6.67 -13.62
CA PRO A 10 6.01 -7.74 -12.65
C PRO A 10 4.75 -8.60 -12.83
N GLY A 11 4.87 -9.92 -12.73
CA GLY A 11 3.75 -10.84 -12.96
C GLY A 11 2.54 -10.61 -12.05
N TRP A 12 2.71 -9.96 -10.90
CA TRP A 12 1.60 -9.60 -10.01
C TRP A 12 0.73 -8.46 -10.57
N VAL A 13 1.21 -7.65 -11.51
CA VAL A 13 0.47 -6.54 -12.14
C VAL A 13 -0.80 -7.03 -12.85
N HIS A 14 -0.81 -8.29 -13.31
CA HIS A 14 -1.93 -8.88 -14.05
C HIS A 14 -2.89 -9.72 -13.18
N GLY A 15 -2.79 -9.59 -11.85
CA GLY A 15 -3.61 -10.36 -10.92
C GLY A 15 -3.07 -11.77 -10.74
N HIS A 16 -2.83 -12.14 -9.49
CA HIS A 16 -2.53 -13.52 -9.13
C HIS A 16 -3.36 -13.89 -7.92
N SER A 17 -3.84 -15.13 -7.89
CA SER A 17 -4.41 -15.72 -6.69
C SER A 17 -3.35 -15.67 -5.60
N HIS A 18 -3.61 -14.92 -4.53
CA HIS A 18 -2.75 -14.94 -3.35
C HIS A 18 -3.31 -15.99 -2.40
N ASP A 19 -2.57 -17.08 -2.22
CA ASP A 19 -2.87 -18.02 -1.14
C ASP A 19 -2.70 -17.28 0.20
N PRO A 20 -3.62 -17.44 1.16
CA PRO A 20 -3.52 -16.77 2.45
C PRO A 20 -2.21 -17.13 3.10
N ASN A 21 -1.33 -16.15 3.26
CA ASN A 21 -0.08 -16.35 3.96
C ASN A 21 -0.32 -16.03 5.45
N PRO A 22 -0.25 -17.02 6.36
CA PRO A 22 -0.56 -16.79 7.78
C PRO A 22 0.60 -16.15 8.54
N GLU A 23 1.83 -16.25 8.04
CA GLU A 23 3.03 -15.79 8.72
C GLU A 23 3.60 -14.52 8.10
N PRO A 24 3.95 -13.51 8.91
CA PRO A 24 4.57 -12.29 8.39
C PRO A 24 5.97 -12.59 7.84
N PRO A 25 6.33 -12.02 6.68
CA PRO A 25 7.72 -11.99 6.22
C PRO A 25 8.64 -11.37 7.27
N PRO A 26 9.92 -11.80 7.34
CA PRO A 26 10.90 -11.22 8.26
C PRO A 26 11.08 -9.72 7.99
N GLY A 27 11.46 -8.97 9.03
CA GLY A 27 11.71 -7.53 8.95
C GLY A 27 10.96 -6.72 10.01
N ASP A 28 11.29 -5.44 10.07
CA ASP A 28 10.81 -4.48 11.09
C ASP A 28 9.73 -3.52 10.55
N ALA A 29 9.14 -3.86 9.40
CA ALA A 29 8.21 -3.01 8.64
C ALA A 29 8.81 -1.72 8.07
N THR A 30 10.13 -1.64 7.93
CA THR A 30 10.76 -0.61 7.09
C THR A 30 10.42 -0.83 5.62
N ILE A 31 10.01 0.23 4.95
CA ILE A 31 9.65 0.23 3.52
C ILE A 31 10.75 0.89 2.72
N ALA A 32 11.23 0.23 1.67
CA ALA A 32 12.10 0.83 0.67
C ALA A 32 11.26 1.55 -0.40
N ALA A 33 11.33 2.87 -0.49
CA ALA A 33 10.68 3.66 -1.54
C ALA A 33 11.68 4.00 -2.64
N HIS A 34 11.50 3.44 -3.83
CA HIS A 34 12.31 3.75 -5.01
C HIS A 34 11.66 4.89 -5.78
N LEU A 35 12.40 6.00 -5.95
CA LEU A 35 11.92 7.23 -6.57
C LEU A 35 12.28 7.27 -8.07
N PRO A 36 11.58 8.05 -8.91
CA PRO A 36 11.84 8.13 -10.36
C PRO A 36 13.27 8.55 -10.75
N GLY A 37 13.99 9.23 -9.84
CA GLY A 37 15.40 9.61 -10.02
C GLY A 37 16.42 8.54 -9.67
N GLY A 38 15.99 7.31 -9.35
CA GLY A 38 16.85 6.20 -8.91
C GLY A 38 17.26 6.27 -7.43
N ALA A 39 16.86 7.33 -6.72
CA ALA A 39 17.04 7.42 -5.27
C ALA A 39 16.17 6.37 -4.56
N THR A 40 16.66 5.90 -3.41
CA THR A 40 15.91 4.99 -2.54
C THR A 40 15.84 5.59 -1.14
N GLU A 41 14.63 5.74 -0.61
CA GLU A 41 14.37 6.18 0.76
C GLU A 41 13.93 5.00 1.64
N GLN A 42 14.39 4.99 2.89
CA GLN A 42 13.97 3.99 3.88
C GLN A 42 12.95 4.63 4.82
N LEU A 43 11.73 4.12 4.79
CA LEU A 43 10.60 4.62 5.57
C LEU A 43 10.31 3.66 6.71
N ALA A 44 10.79 4.00 7.89
CA ALA A 44 10.37 3.33 9.11
C ALA A 44 8.93 3.73 9.48
N VAL A 45 8.25 2.92 10.29
CA VAL A 45 6.91 3.25 10.83
C VAL A 45 6.91 4.62 11.54
N ALA A 46 8.00 4.97 12.22
CA ALA A 46 8.16 6.28 12.85
C ALA A 46 8.10 7.45 11.86
N THR A 47 8.63 7.29 10.64
CA THR A 47 8.53 8.29 9.57
C THR A 47 7.08 8.47 9.14
N LEU A 48 6.31 7.39 8.97
CA LEU A 48 4.89 7.45 8.65
C LEU A 48 4.08 8.15 9.76
N ARG A 49 4.45 7.93 11.03
CA ARG A 49 3.81 8.60 12.19
C ARG A 49 4.06 10.10 12.26
N ALA A 50 5.10 10.59 11.62
CA ALA A 50 5.39 12.02 11.56
C ALA A 50 4.55 12.75 10.49
N LEU A 51 3.90 12.02 9.58
CA LEU A 51 3.02 12.57 8.55
C LEU A 51 1.58 12.75 9.06
N HIS A 52 0.74 13.41 8.27
CA HIS A 52 -0.65 13.65 8.63
C HIS A 52 -1.42 12.33 8.81
N TYR A 53 -1.91 12.11 10.03
CA TYR A 53 -2.67 10.92 10.40
C TYR A 53 -4.14 11.05 10.02
N ARG A 54 -4.72 9.95 9.51
CA ARG A 54 -6.13 9.86 9.16
C ARG A 54 -6.69 8.50 9.56
N GLU A 55 -7.93 8.51 10.05
CA GLU A 55 -8.72 7.31 10.28
C GLU A 55 -9.84 7.19 9.26
N ILE A 56 -10.07 5.96 8.79
CA ILE A 56 -11.14 5.62 7.87
C ILE A 56 -11.88 4.40 8.42
N GLY A 57 -13.15 4.62 8.79
CA GLY A 57 -14.06 3.57 9.23
C GLY A 57 -14.76 2.85 8.08
N ASP A 58 -15.58 1.86 8.44
CA ASP A 58 -16.38 1.06 7.50
C ASP A 58 -15.53 0.45 6.38
N CYS A 59 -14.31 0.01 6.72
CA CYS A 59 -13.43 -0.69 5.79
C CYS A 59 -13.67 -2.19 5.87
N TYR A 60 -13.79 -2.83 4.71
CA TYR A 60 -13.97 -4.27 4.60
C TYR A 60 -12.74 -4.89 3.91
N ILE A 61 -12.42 -6.11 4.31
CA ILE A 61 -11.47 -6.96 3.60
C ILE A 61 -12.25 -8.15 3.08
N VAL A 62 -12.42 -8.22 1.77
CA VAL A 62 -13.07 -9.34 1.07
C VAL A 62 -11.99 -10.14 0.37
N SER A 63 -11.92 -11.43 0.66
CA SER A 63 -10.98 -12.33 -0.01
C SER A 63 -11.75 -13.48 -0.62
N THR A 64 -11.53 -13.72 -1.91
CA THR A 64 -12.03 -14.89 -2.60
C THR A 64 -11.66 -16.16 -1.80
N GLY A 65 -12.68 -16.88 -1.30
CA GLY A 65 -12.53 -18.10 -0.50
C GLY A 65 -12.51 -17.93 1.02
N HIS A 66 -12.41 -16.71 1.56
CA HIS A 66 -12.39 -16.45 3.01
C HIS A 66 -13.52 -15.53 3.50
N GLY A 67 -14.42 -15.13 2.60
CA GLY A 67 -15.56 -14.28 2.91
C GLY A 67 -15.15 -12.83 3.17
N THR A 68 -16.05 -12.09 3.81
CA THR A 68 -15.88 -10.67 4.14
C THR A 68 -15.57 -10.52 5.64
N SER A 69 -14.57 -9.72 5.96
CA SER A 69 -14.23 -9.32 7.34
C SER A 69 -14.31 -7.80 7.50
N GLY A 70 -14.70 -7.36 8.69
CA GLY A 70 -14.99 -5.96 9.02
C GLY A 70 -16.45 -5.76 9.48
N PRO A 71 -16.90 -4.50 9.62
CA PRO A 71 -16.16 -3.27 9.33
C PRO A 71 -15.01 -3.03 10.32
N PHE A 72 -13.90 -2.53 9.79
CA PHE A 72 -12.74 -2.08 10.54
C PHE A 72 -12.59 -0.57 10.48
N VAL A 73 -11.87 -0.01 11.45
CA VAL A 73 -11.30 1.35 11.40
C VAL A 73 -9.80 1.24 11.17
N PHE A 74 -9.33 1.69 10.01
CA PHE A 74 -7.90 1.76 9.72
C PHE A 74 -7.37 3.17 9.92
N GLY A 75 -6.19 3.29 10.54
CA GLY A 75 -5.51 4.55 10.78
C GLY A 75 -4.10 4.56 10.20
N GLY A 76 -3.72 5.68 9.58
CA GLY A 76 -2.38 5.84 9.00
C GLY A 76 -2.26 7.09 8.13
N VAL A 77 -1.39 7.02 7.12
CA VAL A 77 -1.12 8.13 6.19
C VAL A 77 -1.80 7.83 4.86
N THR A 78 -2.45 8.83 4.25
CA THR A 78 -3.01 8.63 2.91
C THR A 78 -1.88 8.40 1.90
N LEU A 79 -2.12 7.57 0.88
CA LEU A 79 -1.12 7.35 -0.17
C LEU A 79 -0.75 8.66 -0.89
N ALA A 80 -1.73 9.55 -1.06
CA ALA A 80 -1.51 10.88 -1.64
C ALA A 80 -0.53 11.73 -0.79
N ASP A 81 -0.72 11.80 0.53
CA ASP A 81 0.14 12.57 1.42
C ASP A 81 1.55 12.00 1.48
N LEU A 82 1.68 10.66 1.46
CA LEU A 82 2.98 10.01 1.40
C LEU A 82 3.71 10.33 0.08
N LEU A 83 3.03 10.24 -1.06
CA LEU A 83 3.63 10.56 -2.36
C LEU A 83 4.01 12.04 -2.45
N ALA A 84 3.18 12.95 -1.92
CA ALA A 84 3.51 14.37 -1.85
C ALA A 84 4.74 14.66 -0.95
N HIS A 85 4.93 13.87 0.11
CA HIS A 85 6.11 13.94 0.97
C HIS A 85 7.38 13.45 0.26
N LEU A 86 7.31 12.31 -0.45
CA LEU A 86 8.44 11.70 -1.16
C LEU A 86 8.83 12.45 -2.44
N LEU A 87 7.86 13.09 -3.09
CA LEU A 87 8.01 13.75 -4.39
C LEU A 87 7.50 15.19 -4.33
N PRO A 88 8.13 16.07 -3.52
CA PRO A 88 7.63 17.42 -3.33
C PRO A 88 7.64 18.20 -4.65
N GLY A 89 6.45 18.48 -5.19
CA GLY A 89 6.27 19.22 -6.44
C GLY A 89 6.57 18.44 -7.72
N ALA A 90 6.84 17.13 -7.63
CA ALA A 90 7.06 16.27 -8.79
C ALA A 90 5.81 15.42 -9.09
N GLY A 91 5.54 15.20 -10.38
CA GLY A 91 4.51 14.28 -10.82
C GLY A 91 4.97 12.82 -10.74
N TRP A 92 4.00 11.91 -10.66
CA TRP A 92 4.19 10.46 -10.77
C TRP A 92 3.09 9.90 -11.67
N GLN A 93 3.37 8.78 -12.31
CA GLN A 93 2.49 8.07 -13.24
C GLN A 93 1.89 6.83 -12.60
N LEU A 94 2.68 6.10 -11.81
CA LEU A 94 2.24 4.91 -11.10
C LEU A 94 3.04 4.70 -9.81
N VAL A 95 2.43 3.99 -8.87
CA VAL A 95 3.09 3.46 -7.68
C VAL A 95 2.75 1.98 -7.54
N ASP A 96 3.80 1.18 -7.51
CA ASP A 96 3.72 -0.24 -7.20
C ASP A 96 3.90 -0.42 -5.70
N VAL A 97 2.91 -1.02 -5.04
CA VAL A 97 2.93 -1.31 -3.60
C VAL A 97 3.14 -2.80 -3.41
N VAL A 98 4.29 -3.17 -2.87
CA VAL A 98 4.76 -4.56 -2.84
C VAL A 98 5.01 -5.02 -1.41
N SER A 99 4.40 -6.16 -1.07
CA SER A 99 4.57 -6.89 0.18
C SER A 99 5.94 -7.57 0.24
N GLY A 100 6.43 -7.80 1.46
CA GLY A 100 7.62 -8.63 1.70
C GLY A 100 7.48 -10.08 1.24
N ASP A 101 6.26 -10.58 1.00
CA ASP A 101 6.02 -11.93 0.45
C ASP A 101 5.91 -11.96 -1.08
N GLY A 102 6.09 -10.81 -1.75
CA GLY A 102 6.05 -10.69 -3.21
C GLY A 102 4.67 -10.41 -3.81
N PHE A 103 3.60 -10.41 -3.02
CA PHE A 103 2.31 -9.88 -3.45
C PHE A 103 2.41 -8.38 -3.69
N GLY A 104 1.66 -7.83 -4.65
CA GLY A 104 1.67 -6.40 -4.90
C GLY A 104 0.50 -5.94 -5.73
N THR A 105 0.32 -4.63 -5.74
CA THR A 105 -0.68 -3.95 -6.55
C THR A 105 -0.13 -2.66 -7.12
N ARG A 106 -0.77 -2.13 -8.16
CA ARG A 106 -0.44 -0.86 -8.79
C ARG A 106 -1.57 0.13 -8.59
N LEU A 107 -1.22 1.35 -8.20
CA LEU A 107 -2.13 2.50 -8.21
C LEU A 107 -1.59 3.57 -9.15
N THR A 108 -2.52 4.31 -9.74
CA THR A 108 -2.30 5.44 -10.65
C THR A 108 -2.94 6.71 -10.08
N PRO A 109 -2.64 7.90 -10.61
CA PRO A 109 -3.36 9.11 -10.24
C PRO A 109 -4.88 9.00 -10.42
N ALA A 110 -5.34 8.22 -11.41
CA ALA A 110 -6.77 7.96 -11.62
C ALA A 110 -7.38 7.17 -10.46
N ASP A 111 -6.70 6.13 -9.95
CA ASP A 111 -7.16 5.37 -8.78
C ASP A 111 -7.34 6.26 -7.55
N LEU A 112 -6.47 7.26 -7.37
CA LEU A 112 -6.60 8.22 -6.27
C LEU A 112 -7.71 9.25 -6.50
N ALA A 113 -7.91 9.67 -7.76
CA ALA A 113 -8.94 10.65 -8.12
C ALA A 113 -10.36 10.06 -8.08
N GLU A 114 -10.50 8.78 -8.40
CA GLU A 114 -11.77 8.05 -8.37
C GLU A 114 -12.17 7.60 -6.95
N ALA A 115 -11.24 7.68 -5.99
CA ALA A 115 -11.54 7.33 -4.60
C ALA A 115 -12.66 8.23 -4.05
N PRO A 116 -13.71 7.66 -3.41
CA PRO A 116 -14.79 8.44 -2.85
C PRO A 116 -14.29 9.48 -1.84
N ALA A 117 -14.91 10.65 -1.84
CA ALA A 117 -14.59 11.70 -0.88
C ALA A 117 -14.65 11.16 0.55
N GLY A 118 -13.56 11.37 1.30
CA GLY A 118 -13.45 10.85 2.68
C GLY A 118 -12.84 9.45 2.82
N ARG A 119 -12.68 8.71 1.71
CA ARG A 119 -12.25 7.31 1.70
C ARG A 119 -10.99 7.05 0.83
N PRO A 120 -9.92 7.87 0.92
CA PRO A 120 -8.73 7.66 0.09
C PRO A 120 -7.99 6.37 0.47
N PRO A 121 -7.21 5.78 -0.46
CA PRO A 121 -6.23 4.76 -0.11
C PRO A 121 -5.25 5.26 0.96
N LEU A 122 -4.91 4.40 1.92
CA LEU A 122 -3.96 4.71 2.98
C LEU A 122 -2.98 3.58 3.26
N LEU A 123 -1.80 3.95 3.77
CA LEU A 123 -0.89 3.03 4.43
C LEU A 123 -1.22 3.02 5.92
N ALA A 124 -1.90 1.96 6.36
CA ALA A 124 -2.38 1.78 7.71
C ALA A 124 -1.30 1.15 8.60
N TYR A 125 -1.11 1.72 9.78
CA TYR A 125 -0.33 1.15 10.89
C TYR A 125 -1.14 1.07 12.20
N MET A 126 -2.39 1.53 12.18
CA MET A 126 -3.38 1.36 13.25
C MET A 126 -4.59 0.57 12.73
N LEU A 127 -5.16 -0.27 13.58
CA LEU A 127 -6.38 -1.02 13.37
C LEU A 127 -7.24 -0.94 14.63
N ASP A 128 -8.47 -0.48 14.49
CA ASP A 128 -9.47 -0.35 15.56
C ASP A 128 -8.91 0.40 16.80
N GLY A 129 -8.17 1.48 16.56
CA GLY A 129 -7.56 2.32 17.58
C GLY A 129 -6.28 1.76 18.23
N ALA A 130 -5.84 0.56 17.84
CA ALA A 130 -4.61 -0.06 18.34
C ALA A 130 -3.50 -0.08 17.28
N GLU A 131 -2.25 -0.01 17.73
CA GLU A 131 -1.09 -0.22 16.86
C GLU A 131 -1.10 -1.65 16.33
N MET A 132 -0.94 -1.79 15.01
CA MET A 132 -0.91 -3.09 14.38
C MET A 132 0.38 -3.85 14.73
N THR A 133 0.25 -5.15 15.00
CA THR A 133 1.40 -6.06 15.08
C THR A 133 1.83 -6.51 13.68
N ARG A 134 3.03 -7.10 13.57
CA ARG A 134 3.45 -7.76 12.32
C ARG A 134 2.44 -8.81 11.89
N GLN A 135 1.94 -9.68 12.78
CA GLN A 135 0.89 -10.65 12.47
C GLN A 135 -0.39 -10.01 11.90
N ALA A 136 -0.76 -8.82 12.37
CA ALA A 136 -1.94 -8.10 11.86
C ALA A 136 -1.73 -7.46 10.47
N GLY A 137 -0.50 -7.50 9.93
CA GLY A 137 -0.18 -6.87 8.66
C GLY A 137 0.61 -5.57 8.78
N LEU A 138 1.34 -5.32 9.88
CA LEU A 138 1.95 -4.00 10.13
C LEU A 138 2.70 -3.44 8.92
N VAL A 139 2.25 -2.21 8.64
CA VAL A 139 2.14 -1.44 7.41
C VAL A 139 1.45 -2.20 6.28
N ARG A 140 0.20 -1.84 6.02
CA ARG A 140 -0.60 -2.37 4.91
C ARG A 140 -1.28 -1.27 4.12
N LEU A 141 -1.45 -1.51 2.82
CA LEU A 141 -2.31 -0.69 1.96
C LEU A 141 -3.75 -1.10 2.20
N VAL A 142 -4.59 -0.10 2.44
CA VAL A 142 -6.04 -0.24 2.49
C VAL A 142 -6.60 0.66 1.40
N VAL A 143 -7.46 0.09 0.56
CA VAL A 143 -8.25 0.82 -0.44
C VAL A 143 -9.71 0.74 -0.01
N PRO A 144 -10.22 1.69 0.78
CA PRO A 144 -11.54 1.56 1.42
C PRO A 144 -12.72 1.46 0.45
N ALA A 145 -12.52 1.86 -0.81
CA ALA A 145 -13.53 1.77 -1.86
C ALA A 145 -13.64 0.34 -2.44
N GLU A 146 -12.67 -0.53 -2.19
CA GLU A 146 -12.64 -1.89 -2.70
C GLU A 146 -13.46 -2.82 -1.78
N THR A 147 -14.67 -3.17 -2.23
CA THR A 147 -15.64 -3.96 -1.44
C THR A 147 -15.90 -5.35 -1.99
N ASP A 148 -15.49 -5.67 -3.22
CA ASP A 148 -15.92 -6.88 -3.92
C ASP A 148 -14.84 -7.98 -3.93
N ASP A 149 -13.57 -7.61 -4.13
CA ASP A 149 -12.40 -8.48 -3.92
C ASP A 149 -11.20 -7.59 -3.58
N ALA A 150 -10.50 -7.85 -2.47
CA ALA A 150 -9.47 -6.97 -1.92
C ALA A 150 -8.11 -7.13 -2.62
N LEU A 151 -8.11 -7.07 -3.96
CA LEU A 151 -6.93 -7.27 -4.81
C LEU A 151 -5.92 -6.13 -4.69
N LYS A 152 -6.36 -4.93 -4.27
CA LYS A 152 -5.50 -3.78 -4.03
C LYS A 152 -5.14 -3.58 -2.55
N GLN A 153 -5.53 -4.50 -1.66
CA GLN A 153 -5.14 -4.43 -0.25
C GLN A 153 -3.91 -5.30 0.05
N VAL A 154 -2.77 -4.65 0.24
CA VAL A 154 -1.46 -5.32 0.41
C VAL A 154 -1.03 -5.28 1.87
N LYS A 155 -0.83 -6.44 2.51
CA LYS A 155 -0.23 -6.53 3.86
C LYS A 155 1.30 -6.49 3.79
N TRP A 156 1.95 -6.13 4.91
CA TRP A 156 3.41 -6.20 5.07
C TRP A 156 4.20 -5.51 3.96
N ILE A 157 3.81 -4.28 3.63
CA ILE A 157 4.49 -3.49 2.60
C ILE A 157 5.98 -3.45 2.93
N ALA A 158 6.79 -3.83 1.96
CA ALA A 158 8.25 -3.80 2.04
C ALA A 158 8.85 -2.84 1.00
N ARG A 159 8.13 -2.59 -0.11
CA ARG A 159 8.64 -1.76 -1.19
C ARG A 159 7.54 -0.91 -1.83
N LEU A 160 7.91 0.32 -2.17
CA LEU A 160 7.19 1.19 -3.10
C LEU A 160 8.07 1.44 -4.32
N GLU A 161 7.56 1.21 -5.53
CA GLU A 161 8.25 1.62 -6.76
C GLU A 161 7.45 2.72 -7.43
N ILE A 162 8.01 3.93 -7.44
CA ILE A 162 7.33 5.13 -7.95
C ILE A 162 7.98 5.53 -9.27
N ARG A 163 7.17 5.74 -10.30
CA ARG A 163 7.59 6.15 -11.64
C ARG A 163 6.83 7.38 -12.08
#